data_AF-A0A532BT34-F1
#
_entry.id   AF-A0A532BT34-F1
#
_cell.length_a   1.000
_cell.length_b   1.000
_cell.length_c   1.000
_cell.angle_alpha   90.00
_cell.angle_beta   90.00
_cell.angle_gamma   90.00
#
_symmetry.space_group_name_H-M   'P 1'
#
loop_
_entity.id
_entity.type
_entity.pdbx_description
1 polymer ?
#
loop_
_entity_poly.entity_id
_entity_poly.type
_entity_poly.pdbx_seq_one_letter_code
_entity_poly.pdbx_strand_id
1 'polypeptide(L)'
;LYLSDKTGKLVPADATLRYETIQWVFFQMASIGPMFGQVGFFHKFAGREIADKRPLERYRHESRRLIGVLETRLKGRSWIMGDDYTIADISMLGWVRNLIGFYEARELVGFDDFPSVGAWLERGLARPAVQRGLTIPARS
;
A
#
# COMPACT_ATOMS: atom_id res chain seq x y z
N LEU A 1 13.18 -2.57 7.74
CA LEU A 1 14.58 -2.10 7.81
C LEU A 1 15.53 -3.21 8.29
N TYR A 2 15.37 -3.74 9.51
CA TYR A 2 16.24 -4.79 10.06
C TYR A 2 16.58 -5.95 9.12
N LEU A 3 15.59 -6.59 8.49
CA LEU A 3 15.84 -7.74 7.60
C LEU A 3 16.64 -7.37 6.35
N SER A 4 16.45 -6.16 5.83
CA SER A 4 17.24 -5.65 4.71
C SER A 4 18.69 -5.44 5.11
N ASP A 5 18.93 -4.88 6.29
CA ASP A 5 20.29 -4.63 6.79
C ASP A 5 21.01 -5.94 7.12
N LYS A 6 20.29 -6.89 7.72
CA LYS A 6 20.81 -8.23 8.01
C LYS A 6 21.25 -8.99 6.77
N THR A 7 20.61 -8.75 5.62
CA THR A 7 20.82 -9.54 4.39
C THR A 7 21.48 -8.77 3.26
N GLY A 8 21.62 -7.45 3.38
CA GLY A 8 22.05 -6.56 2.30
C GLY A 8 21.09 -6.53 1.11
N LYS A 9 19.79 -6.82 1.30
CA LYS A 9 18.82 -6.96 0.20
C LYS A 9 17.64 -5.99 0.34
N LEU A 10 17.04 -5.64 -0.81
CA LEU A 10 15.77 -4.93 -0.92
C LEU A 10 15.78 -3.49 -0.37
N VAL A 11 16.96 -2.92 -0.20
CA VAL A 11 17.22 -1.49 0.05
C VAL A 11 18.48 -1.12 -0.73
N PRO A 12 18.51 0.02 -1.44
CA PRO A 12 19.71 0.49 -2.13
C PRO A 12 20.92 0.63 -1.19
N ALA A 13 22.11 0.34 -1.70
CA ALA A 13 23.36 0.53 -0.96
C ALA A 13 23.78 2.01 -0.88
N ASP A 14 23.41 2.80 -1.90
CA ASP A 14 23.61 4.25 -1.88
C ASP A 14 22.86 4.89 -0.70
N ALA A 15 23.55 5.76 0.05
CA ALA A 15 23.01 6.35 1.27
C ALA A 15 21.77 7.22 1.00
N THR A 16 21.78 7.98 -0.10
CA THR A 16 20.67 8.88 -0.46
C THR A 16 19.42 8.08 -0.80
N LEU A 17 19.56 7.09 -1.69
CA LEU A 17 18.46 6.21 -2.10
C LEU A 17 17.97 5.33 -0.94
N ARG A 18 18.86 4.95 -0.02
CA ARG A 18 18.49 4.25 1.21
C ARG A 18 17.59 5.11 2.08
N TYR A 19 17.94 6.37 2.36
CA TYR A 19 17.10 7.25 3.15
C TYR A 19 15.78 7.59 2.45
N GLU A 20 15.78 7.75 1.13
CA GLU A 20 14.54 7.89 0.37
C GLU A 20 13.66 6.64 0.47
N THR A 21 14.24 5.44 0.40
CA THR A 21 13.49 4.18 0.62
C THR A 21 12.87 4.15 2.02
N ILE A 22 13.63 4.54 3.03
CA ILE A 22 13.16 4.62 4.43
C ILE A 22 12.02 5.65 4.54
N GLN A 23 12.11 6.80 3.89
CA GLN A 23 11.05 7.80 3.85
C GLN A 23 9.75 7.21 3.32
N TRP A 24 9.79 6.43 2.23
CA TRP A 24 8.59 5.76 1.70
C TRP A 24 8.04 4.69 2.63
N VAL A 25 8.90 3.96 3.35
CA VAL A 25 8.46 3.04 4.42
C VAL A 25 7.74 3.80 5.53
N PHE A 26 8.25 4.96 5.97
CA PHE A 26 7.58 5.77 6.98
C PHE A 26 6.27 6.39 6.47
N PHE A 27 6.21 6.81 5.20
CA PHE A 27 4.96 7.23 4.57
C PHE A 27 3.90 6.13 4.64
N GLN A 28 4.28 4.88 4.34
CA GLN A 28 3.38 3.74 4.50
C GLN A 28 2.90 3.60 5.96
N MET A 29 3.84 3.58 6.91
CA MET A 29 3.57 3.31 8.33
C MET A 29 2.68 4.39 8.97
N ALA A 30 2.93 5.65 8.66
CA ALA A 30 2.23 6.78 9.28
C ALA A 30 0.93 7.17 8.55
N SER A 31 0.81 6.85 7.26
CA SER A 31 -0.33 7.31 6.44
C SER A 31 -1.14 6.16 5.85
N ILE A 32 -0.55 5.36 4.96
CA ILE A 32 -1.29 4.33 4.20
C ILE A 32 -1.98 3.34 5.13
N GLY A 33 -1.21 2.72 6.04
CA GLY A 33 -1.76 1.68 6.93
C GLY A 33 -2.89 2.20 7.83
N PRO A 34 -2.64 3.25 8.63
CA PRO A 34 -3.67 3.82 9.51
C PRO A 34 -4.92 4.27 8.75
N MET A 35 -4.76 5.02 7.65
CA MET A 35 -5.92 5.59 6.93
C MET A 35 -6.74 4.52 6.20
N PHE A 36 -6.09 3.54 5.58
CA PHE A 36 -6.82 2.45 4.91
C PHE A 36 -7.52 1.54 5.93
N GLY A 37 -6.92 1.33 7.10
CA GLY A 37 -7.55 0.61 8.21
C GLY A 37 -8.84 1.30 8.67
N GLN A 38 -8.85 2.64 8.73
CA GLN A 38 -10.06 3.39 9.07
C GLN A 38 -11.14 3.28 7.99
N VAL A 39 -10.79 3.29 6.70
CA VAL A 39 -11.75 2.94 5.64
C VAL A 39 -12.35 1.56 5.88
N GLY A 40 -11.52 0.55 6.15
CA GLY A 40 -12.01 -0.81 6.45
C GLY A 40 -13.01 -0.83 7.62
N PHE A 41 -12.73 -0.09 8.70
CA PHE A 41 -13.62 -0.04 9.86
C PHE A 41 -14.99 0.60 9.54
N PHE A 42 -14.99 1.77 8.90
CA PHE A 42 -16.22 2.54 8.63
C PHE A 42 -16.98 2.07 7.38
N HIS A 43 -16.35 1.31 6.49
CA HIS A 43 -16.97 0.78 5.27
C HIS A 43 -17.42 -0.68 5.43
N LYS A 44 -16.54 -1.55 5.95
CA LYS A 44 -16.77 -2.99 5.96
C LYS A 44 -17.17 -3.56 7.32
N PHE A 45 -16.60 -3.05 8.41
CA PHE A 45 -16.83 -3.60 9.75
C PHE A 45 -17.88 -2.80 10.52
N ALA A 46 -17.85 -2.88 11.86
CA ALA A 46 -18.86 -2.32 12.75
C ALA A 46 -19.14 -0.83 12.52
N GLY A 47 -18.15 -0.06 12.07
CA GLY A 47 -18.34 1.36 11.73
C GLY A 47 -19.32 1.61 10.59
N ARG A 48 -19.62 0.60 9.74
CA ARG A 48 -20.60 0.73 8.65
C ARG A 48 -22.03 0.94 9.15
N GLU A 49 -22.34 0.45 10.36
CA GLU A 49 -23.68 0.57 10.98
C GLU A 49 -23.92 1.98 11.54
N ILE A 50 -22.87 2.80 11.64
CA ILE A 50 -23.00 4.20 12.05
C ILE A 50 -23.75 4.96 10.95
N ALA A 51 -24.87 5.57 11.32
CA ALA A 51 -25.75 6.29 10.40
C ALA A 51 -25.05 7.53 9.80
N ASP A 52 -24.27 8.25 10.61
CA ASP A 52 -23.48 9.38 10.15
C ASP A 52 -22.27 8.91 9.32
N LYS A 53 -22.27 9.25 8.03
CA LYS A 53 -21.21 8.87 7.09
C LYS A 53 -20.03 9.84 7.05
N ARG A 54 -20.06 10.99 7.75
CA ARG A 54 -18.94 11.94 7.78
C ARG A 54 -17.58 11.30 8.12
N PRO A 55 -17.48 10.33 9.07
CA PRO A 55 -16.22 9.62 9.30
C PRO A 55 -15.76 8.82 8.09
N LEU A 56 -16.65 8.06 7.44
CA LEU A 56 -16.33 7.29 6.25
C LEU A 56 -15.83 8.21 5.13
N GLU A 57 -16.55 9.30 4.86
CA GLU A 57 -16.20 10.27 3.83
C GLU A 57 -14.80 10.85 4.04
N ARG A 58 -14.46 11.20 5.29
CA ARG A 58 -13.13 11.68 5.66
C ARG A 58 -12.04 10.67 5.26
N TYR A 59 -12.19 9.41 5.66
CA TYR A 59 -11.16 8.39 5.38
C TYR A 59 -11.12 7.97 3.92
N ARG A 60 -12.26 7.99 3.22
CA ARG A 60 -12.31 7.82 1.76
C ARG A 60 -11.49 8.91 1.07
N HIS A 61 -11.74 10.18 1.39
CA HIS A 61 -11.02 11.30 0.77
C HIS A 61 -9.52 11.21 1.02
N GLU A 62 -9.12 10.93 2.26
CA GLU A 62 -7.70 10.78 2.58
C GLU A 62 -7.07 9.57 1.88
N SER A 63 -7.77 8.44 1.83
CA SER A 63 -7.26 7.25 1.14
C SER A 63 -7.08 7.50 -0.36
N ARG A 64 -8.04 8.16 -1.01
CA ARG A 64 -7.93 8.57 -2.42
C ARG A 64 -6.76 9.55 -2.63
N ARG A 65 -6.55 10.52 -1.73
CA ARG A 65 -5.40 11.43 -1.78
C ARG A 65 -4.08 10.67 -1.70
N LEU A 66 -3.98 9.70 -0.79
CA LEU A 66 -2.78 8.87 -0.61
C LEU A 66 -2.49 7.98 -1.81
N ILE A 67 -3.52 7.40 -2.44
CA ILE A 67 -3.38 6.68 -3.71
C ILE A 67 -2.87 7.63 -4.81
N GLY A 68 -3.36 8.87 -4.85
CA GLY A 68 -2.86 9.89 -5.79
C GLY A 68 -1.37 10.26 -5.61
N VAL A 69 -0.86 10.23 -4.37
CA VAL A 69 0.58 10.39 -4.10
C VAL A 69 1.36 9.21 -4.70
N LEU A 70 0.87 7.97 -4.52
CA LEU A 70 1.48 6.79 -5.12
C LEU A 70 1.41 6.80 -6.65
N GLU A 71 0.28 7.21 -7.23
CA GLU A 71 0.11 7.33 -8.67
C GLU A 71 1.15 8.29 -9.27
N THR A 72 1.30 9.46 -8.66
CA THR A 72 2.31 10.44 -9.09
C THR A 72 3.73 9.86 -8.96
N ARG A 73 4.01 9.17 -7.85
CA ARG A 73 5.32 8.54 -7.64
C ARG A 73 5.61 7.44 -8.66
N LEU A 74 4.62 6.63 -9.00
CA LEU A 74 4.77 5.46 -9.88
C LEU A 74 4.72 5.81 -11.36
N LYS A 75 4.34 7.05 -11.72
CA LYS A 75 4.38 7.52 -13.12
C LYS A 75 5.79 7.35 -13.69
N GLY A 76 5.92 6.50 -14.70
CA GLY A 76 7.19 6.19 -15.36
C GLY A 76 8.16 5.33 -14.53
N ARG A 77 7.70 4.67 -13.46
CA ARG A 77 8.53 3.80 -12.62
C ARG A 77 7.95 2.40 -12.51
N SER A 78 8.84 1.40 -12.47
CA SER A 78 8.46 0.01 -12.24
C SER A 78 8.02 -0.22 -10.79
N TRP A 79 8.71 0.42 -9.85
CA TRP A 79 8.57 0.33 -8.40
C TRP A 79 8.69 1.71 -7.74
N ILE A 80 8.43 1.80 -6.44
CA ILE A 80 8.50 3.07 -5.71
C ILE A 80 9.90 3.70 -5.80
N MET A 81 10.95 2.89 -5.87
CA MET A 81 12.34 3.34 -5.96
C MET A 81 12.91 3.29 -7.40
N GLY A 82 12.05 3.46 -8.42
CA GLY A 82 12.46 3.43 -9.82
C GLY A 82 12.36 2.02 -10.38
N ASP A 83 13.50 1.42 -10.75
CA ASP A 83 13.55 0.05 -11.28
C ASP A 83 13.84 -1.02 -10.23
N ASP A 84 14.21 -0.59 -9.02
CA ASP A 84 14.51 -1.48 -7.90
C ASP A 84 13.27 -1.79 -7.07
N TYR A 85 12.98 -3.09 -6.91
CA TYR A 85 11.98 -3.58 -5.97
C TYR A 85 12.54 -3.55 -4.54
N THR A 86 11.90 -2.80 -3.64
CA THR A 86 12.42 -2.55 -2.30
C THR A 86 11.41 -2.86 -1.20
N ILE A 87 11.85 -2.69 0.05
CA ILE A 87 10.95 -2.76 1.21
C ILE A 87 9.85 -1.69 1.22
N ALA A 88 9.98 -0.61 0.43
CA ALA A 88 8.90 0.36 0.26
C ALA A 88 7.70 -0.27 -0.49
N ASP A 89 7.97 -1.08 -1.51
CA ASP A 89 6.92 -1.80 -2.24
C ASP A 89 6.29 -2.89 -1.36
N ILE A 90 7.14 -3.68 -0.69
CA ILE A 90 6.72 -4.76 0.20
C ILE A 90 5.77 -4.25 1.29
N SER A 91 6.07 -3.10 1.89
CA SER A 91 5.26 -2.54 2.97
C SER A 91 3.88 -2.06 2.51
N MET A 92 3.71 -1.74 1.23
CA MET A 92 2.47 -1.14 0.70
C MET A 92 1.59 -2.13 -0.10
N LEU A 93 2.17 -3.12 -0.80
CA LEU A 93 1.41 -4.04 -1.65
C LEU A 93 0.25 -4.71 -0.91
N GLY A 94 0.51 -5.18 0.31
CA GLY A 94 -0.51 -5.82 1.15
C GLY A 94 -1.67 -4.88 1.49
N TRP A 95 -1.38 -3.60 1.77
CA TRP A 95 -2.40 -2.61 2.11
C TRP A 95 -3.28 -2.24 0.91
N VAL A 96 -2.69 -2.01 -0.26
CA VAL A 96 -3.46 -1.69 -1.48
C VAL A 96 -4.30 -2.88 -1.91
N ARG A 97 -3.74 -4.09 -1.93
CA ARG A 97 -4.50 -5.34 -2.17
C ARG A 97 -5.66 -5.48 -1.19
N ASN A 98 -5.40 -5.24 0.10
CA ASN A 98 -6.42 -5.38 1.13
C ASN A 98 -7.55 -4.35 0.96
N LEU A 99 -7.22 -3.10 0.66
CA LEU A 99 -8.21 -2.03 0.45
C LEU A 99 -9.19 -2.37 -0.67
N ILE A 100 -8.70 -2.78 -1.84
CA ILE A 100 -9.56 -3.01 -3.02
C ILE A 100 -10.19 -4.39 -3.05
N GLY A 101 -9.62 -5.35 -2.31
CA GLY A 101 -10.11 -6.73 -2.23
C GLY A 101 -10.89 -6.96 -0.96
N PHE A 102 -10.20 -7.24 0.14
CA PHE A 102 -10.86 -7.63 1.38
C PHE A 102 -11.68 -6.51 2.01
N TYR A 103 -11.32 -5.23 1.90
CA TYR A 103 -12.17 -4.15 2.38
C TYR A 103 -13.27 -3.75 1.39
N GLU A 104 -13.30 -4.31 0.18
CA GLU A 104 -14.35 -4.02 -0.83
C GLU A 104 -14.49 -2.51 -1.14
N ALA A 105 -13.37 -1.77 -1.08
CA ALA A 105 -13.36 -0.32 -1.22
C ALA A 105 -12.88 0.16 -2.61
N ARG A 106 -12.77 -0.72 -3.61
CA ARG A 106 -12.28 -0.39 -4.96
C ARG A 106 -13.04 0.78 -5.58
N GLU A 107 -14.36 0.65 -5.67
CA GLU A 107 -15.25 1.68 -6.21
C GLU A 107 -15.30 2.90 -5.29
N LEU A 108 -15.37 2.67 -3.98
CA LEU A 108 -15.45 3.72 -2.97
C LEU A 108 -14.31 4.74 -3.10
N VAL A 109 -13.07 4.29 -3.33
CA VAL A 109 -11.92 5.20 -3.49
C VAL A 109 -11.66 5.61 -4.94
N GLY A 110 -12.47 5.11 -5.88
CA GLY A 110 -12.27 5.29 -7.32
C GLY A 110 -10.90 4.78 -7.77
N PHE A 111 -10.54 3.55 -7.37
CA PHE A 111 -9.21 2.99 -7.60
C PHE A 111 -8.82 2.93 -9.08
N ASP A 112 -9.81 2.80 -9.97
CA ASP A 112 -9.60 2.68 -11.41
C ASP A 112 -9.15 3.98 -12.09
N ASP A 113 -9.16 5.10 -11.37
CA ASP A 113 -8.57 6.36 -11.81
C ASP A 113 -7.03 6.40 -11.68
N PHE A 114 -6.41 5.35 -11.10
CA PHE A 114 -4.98 5.30 -10.76
C PHE A 114 -4.25 4.15 -11.49
N PRO A 115 -4.02 4.28 -12.81
CA PRO A 115 -3.49 3.19 -13.63
C PRO A 115 -2.05 2.79 -13.28
N SER A 116 -1.20 3.73 -12.85
CA SER A 116 0.19 3.41 -12.46
C SER A 116 0.21 2.58 -11.18
N VAL A 117 -0.66 2.89 -10.21
CA VAL A 117 -0.86 2.09 -9.00
C VAL A 117 -1.44 0.72 -9.34
N GLY A 118 -2.43 0.65 -10.23
CA GLY A 118 -2.99 -0.62 -10.71
C GLY A 118 -1.92 -1.54 -11.29
N ALA A 119 -1.14 -1.03 -12.24
CA ALA A 119 -0.07 -1.79 -12.88
C ALA A 119 1.05 -2.20 -11.91
N TRP A 120 1.43 -1.32 -10.97
CA TRP A 120 2.39 -1.64 -9.90
C TRP A 120 1.88 -2.77 -8.99
N LEU A 121 0.61 -2.72 -8.61
CA LEU A 121 -0.01 -3.74 -7.77
C LEU A 121 0.00 -5.09 -8.49
N GLU A 122 -0.44 -5.13 -9.75
CA GLU A 122 -0.42 -6.36 -10.55
C GLU A 122 0.98 -6.96 -10.67
N ARG A 123 1.99 -6.14 -11.01
CA ARG A 123 3.40 -6.56 -11.06
C ARG A 123 3.87 -7.13 -9.73
N GLY A 124 3.53 -6.47 -8.62
CA GLY A 124 3.89 -6.92 -7.28
C GLY A 124 3.24 -8.24 -6.91
N LEU A 125 1.93 -8.39 -7.18
CA LEU A 125 1.17 -9.61 -6.90
C LEU A 125 1.59 -10.78 -7.79
N ALA A 126 2.09 -10.54 -9.00
CA ALA A 126 2.61 -11.61 -9.86
C ALA A 126 3.88 -12.29 -9.31
N ARG A 127 4.55 -11.70 -8.31
CA ARG A 127 5.81 -12.23 -7.75
C ARG A 127 5.54 -13.51 -6.93
N PRO A 128 6.22 -14.64 -7.20
CA PRO A 128 6.02 -15.89 -6.45
C PRO A 128 6.25 -15.74 -4.94
N ALA A 129 7.21 -14.90 -4.52
CA ALA A 129 7.48 -14.66 -3.10
C ALA A 129 6.34 -13.89 -2.41
N VAL A 130 5.68 -12.96 -3.12
CA VAL A 130 4.52 -12.24 -2.58
C VAL A 130 3.34 -13.19 -2.43
N GLN A 131 3.06 -14.02 -3.44
CA GLN A 131 2.00 -15.03 -3.37
C GLN A 131 2.16 -15.98 -2.18
N ARG A 132 3.38 -16.51 -1.96
CA ARG A 132 3.66 -17.34 -0.77
C ARG A 132 3.49 -16.55 0.53
N GLY A 133 3.99 -15.32 0.60
CA GLY A 133 3.90 -14.49 1.79
C GLY A 133 2.46 -14.17 2.21
N LEU A 134 1.55 -14.00 1.24
CA LEU A 134 0.13 -13.72 1.50
C LEU A 134 -0.62 -14.88 2.17
N THR A 135 -0.09 -16.10 2.12
CA THR A 135 -0.73 -17.29 2.69
C THR A 135 -0.01 -17.81 3.94
N ILE A 136 0.93 -17.02 4.51
CA ILE A 136 1.73 -17.39 5.68
C ILE A 136 1.51 -16.36 6.81
N PRO A 137 1.29 -16.80 8.07
CA PRO A 137 1.10 -18.19 8.48
C PRO A 137 -0.21 -18.77 7.92
N ALA A 138 -0.30 -20.10 7.84
CA ALA A 138 -1.56 -20.75 7.51
C ALA A 138 -2.62 -20.35 8.54
N ARG A 139 -3.86 -20.11 8.08
CA ARG A 139 -4.97 -19.85 8.99
C ARG A 139 -5.17 -21.10 9.86
N SER A 140 -5.22 -20.89 11.18
CA SER A 140 -5.60 -21.90 12.17
C SER A 140 -7.06 -22.30 12.02
#